data_AF-A0A7S2YJP0-F1
#
_entry.id   AF-A0A7S2YJP0-F1
#
_cell.length_a   1.000
_cell.length_b   1.000
_cell.length_c   1.000
_cell.angle_alpha   90.00
_cell.angle_beta   90.00
_cell.angle_gamma   90.00
#
_symmetry.space_group_name_H-M   'P 1'
#
loop_
_entity.id
_entity.type
_entity.pdbx_description
1 polymer ?
#
loop_
_entity_poly.entity_id
_entity_poly.type
_entity_poly.pdbx_seq_one_letter_code
_entity_poly.pdbx_strand_id
1 'polypeptide(L)'
;ERTAMELLTLCKTSLVALTINEASDIVGPQNLLLPNLICAVTGFPNLASLRLDCIDLESTSGGLSRAFLHGDCNIKTLELHKTDPSQELFDVLQGCKTLERFDIDEVCVTGRQFQDICNSIAKSKSSFQHVLLYIWANLGSPDTIDLISMGAMIASQK
;
A
#
# COMPACT_ATOMS: atom_id res chain seq x y z
N GLU A 1 7.05 21.53 4.77
CA GLU A 1 7.45 20.58 5.82
C GLU A 1 7.13 21.03 7.24
N ARG A 2 7.75 22.08 7.80
CA ARG A 2 7.51 22.49 9.21
C ARG A 2 6.03 22.69 9.57
N THR A 3 5.28 23.42 8.75
CA THR A 3 3.83 23.65 8.98
C THR A 3 2.99 22.38 8.82
N ALA A 4 3.38 21.49 7.90
CA ALA A 4 2.71 20.19 7.71
C ALA A 4 3.01 19.25 8.89
N MET A 5 4.24 19.22 9.39
CA MET A 5 4.62 18.47 10.60
C MET A 5 3.98 19.04 11.87
N GLU A 6 3.82 20.35 12.00
CA GLU A 6 3.11 20.99 13.13
C GLU A 6 1.61 20.67 13.10
N LEU A 7 0.97 20.72 11.93
CA LEU A 7 -0.41 20.27 11.74
C LEU A 7 -0.57 18.78 12.06
N LEU A 8 0.36 17.95 11.59
CA LEU A 8 0.40 16.52 11.91
C LEU A 8 0.58 16.29 13.42
N THR A 9 1.44 17.06 14.09
CA THR A 9 1.68 16.94 15.53
C THR A 9 0.44 17.30 16.35
N LEU A 10 -0.32 18.32 15.94
CA LEU A 10 -1.58 18.72 16.58
C LEU A 10 -2.69 17.67 16.40
N CYS A 11 -2.66 16.90 15.31
CA CYS A 11 -3.66 15.87 15.01
C CYS A 11 -3.33 14.47 15.56
N LYS A 12 -2.19 14.29 16.26
CA LYS A 12 -1.63 12.97 16.64
C LYS A 12 -2.61 11.97 17.25
N THR A 13 -3.53 12.44 18.08
CA THR A 13 -4.51 11.59 18.78
C THR A 13 -5.86 11.51 18.07
N SER A 14 -6.13 12.36 17.08
CA SER A 14 -7.45 12.48 16.44
C SER A 14 -7.47 12.02 14.98
N LEU A 15 -6.30 11.85 14.36
CA LEU A 15 -6.21 11.41 12.97
C LEU A 15 -6.50 9.89 12.89
N VAL A 16 -7.63 9.56 12.27
CA VAL A 16 -8.09 8.16 12.07
C VAL A 16 -7.86 7.69 10.63
N ALA A 17 -7.86 8.61 9.67
CA ALA A 17 -7.63 8.34 8.26
C ALA A 17 -6.67 9.37 7.66
N LEU A 18 -5.79 8.93 6.75
CA LEU A 18 -4.84 9.78 6.05
C LEU A 18 -4.82 9.42 4.57
N THR A 19 -4.96 10.43 3.72
CA THR A 19 -4.78 10.31 2.26
C THR A 19 -3.58 11.14 1.86
N ILE A 20 -2.61 10.52 1.19
CA ILE A 20 -1.44 11.19 0.63
C ILE A 20 -1.50 11.03 -0.87
N ASN A 21 -1.45 12.15 -1.58
CA ASN A 21 -1.45 12.20 -3.03
C ASN A 21 -0.10 12.73 -3.49
N GLU A 22 0.50 12.12 -4.50
CA GLU A 22 1.58 12.78 -5.24
C GLU A 22 0.99 13.99 -5.98
N ALA A 23 1.54 15.17 -5.71
CA ALA A 23 1.15 16.38 -6.44
C ALA A 23 1.75 16.30 -7.85
N SER A 24 0.96 15.80 -8.81
CA SER A 24 1.35 15.62 -10.22
C SER A 24 1.92 16.87 -10.88
N ASP A 25 1.65 18.05 -10.32
CA ASP A 25 1.89 19.35 -10.94
C ASP A 25 3.03 20.15 -10.28
N ILE A 26 3.69 19.61 -9.26
CA ILE A 26 4.81 20.29 -8.59
C ILE A 26 6.11 19.59 -9.01
N VAL A 27 6.88 20.25 -9.90
CA VAL A 27 8.30 19.95 -10.12
C VAL A 27 9.06 20.32 -8.85
N GLY A 28 8.98 19.44 -7.85
CA GLY A 28 9.65 19.52 -6.58
C GLY A 28 10.18 18.12 -6.23
N PRO A 29 11.22 18.01 -5.39
CA PRO A 29 11.83 16.73 -5.12
C PRO A 29 10.80 15.78 -4.49
N GLN A 30 10.47 14.69 -5.19
CA GLN A 30 9.66 13.54 -4.71
C GLN A 30 10.08 13.07 -3.30
N ASN A 31 11.33 13.34 -2.92
CA ASN A 31 11.94 13.07 -1.63
C ASN A 31 11.28 13.73 -0.39
N LEU A 32 10.32 14.66 -0.52
CA LEU A 32 9.67 15.30 0.63
C LEU A 32 8.44 14.55 1.15
N LEU A 33 7.84 13.63 0.38
CA LEU A 33 6.64 12.88 0.81
C LEU A 33 6.98 11.65 1.68
N LEU A 34 8.13 11.03 1.42
CA LEU A 34 8.52 9.75 2.03
C LEU A 34 8.84 9.84 3.54
N PRO A 35 9.62 10.84 4.03
CA PRO A 35 9.87 10.97 5.46
C PRO A 35 8.58 11.32 6.23
N ASN A 36 7.69 12.10 5.61
CA ASN A 36 6.41 12.48 6.21
C ASN A 36 5.42 11.31 6.27
N LEU A 37 5.45 10.39 5.29
CA LEU A 37 4.69 9.14 5.29
C LEU A 37 5.11 8.22 6.44
N ILE A 38 6.42 7.99 6.61
CA ILE A 38 6.96 7.14 7.70
C ILE A 38 6.63 7.72 9.06
N CYS A 39 6.81 9.04 9.23
CA CYS A 39 6.43 9.75 10.44
C CYS A 39 4.92 9.69 10.70
N ALA A 40 4.09 9.66 9.65
CA ALA A 40 2.64 9.56 9.81
C ALA A 40 2.19 8.14 10.23
N VAL A 41 2.78 7.10 9.64
CA VAL A 41 2.44 5.71 10.00
C VAL A 41 2.91 5.35 11.41
N THR A 42 4.09 5.83 11.82
CA THR A 42 4.66 5.54 13.15
C THR A 42 4.23 6.52 14.24
N GLY A 43 3.88 7.75 13.87
CA GLY A 43 3.62 8.84 14.81
C GLY A 43 2.16 9.02 15.23
N PHE A 44 1.23 8.28 14.61
CA PHE A 44 -0.22 8.40 14.82
C PHE A 44 -0.82 7.05 15.25
N PRO A 45 -0.91 6.79 16.56
CA PRO A 45 -1.35 5.50 17.07
C PRO A 45 -2.82 5.18 16.73
N ASN A 46 -3.63 6.19 16.40
CA ASN A 46 -5.04 6.00 16.04
C ASN A 46 -5.28 5.93 14.53
N LEU A 47 -4.23 6.03 13.71
CA LEU A 47 -4.36 5.95 12.26
C LEU A 47 -4.76 4.53 11.87
N ALA A 48 -6.01 4.37 11.44
CA ALA A 48 -6.60 3.08 11.08
C ALA A 48 -6.75 2.91 9.55
N SER A 49 -6.73 4.00 8.79
CA SER A 49 -6.88 3.98 7.33
C SER A 49 -5.79 4.83 6.66
N LEU A 50 -5.10 4.24 5.69
CA LEU A 50 -4.09 4.90 4.86
C LEU A 50 -4.42 4.70 3.40
N ARG A 51 -4.52 5.81 2.66
CA ARG A 51 -4.63 5.82 1.20
C ARG A 51 -3.41 6.50 0.58
N LEU A 52 -2.79 5.81 -0.37
CA LEU A 52 -1.66 6.31 -1.16
C LEU A 52 -2.12 6.44 -2.61
N ASP A 53 -2.02 7.65 -3.16
CA ASP A 53 -2.43 7.97 -4.52
C ASP A 53 -1.23 8.43 -5.34
N CYS A 54 -0.93 7.71 -6.42
CA CYS A 54 0.20 7.96 -7.31
C CYS A 54 1.56 7.97 -6.58
N ILE A 55 1.80 7.11 -5.58
CA ILE A 55 3.07 7.13 -4.84
C ILE A 55 3.99 6.03 -5.33
N ASP A 56 5.21 6.39 -5.75
CA ASP A 56 6.26 5.41 -6.01
C ASP A 56 6.81 4.84 -4.68
N LEU A 57 6.46 3.59 -4.38
CA LEU A 57 6.90 2.89 -3.19
C LEU A 57 8.35 2.39 -3.28
N GLU A 58 8.97 2.27 -4.45
CA GLU A 58 10.38 1.83 -4.54
C GLU A 58 11.33 2.86 -3.94
N SER A 59 10.97 4.13 -4.05
CA SER A 59 11.74 5.25 -3.53
C SER A 59 11.85 5.29 -2.00
N THR A 60 10.98 4.58 -1.26
CA THR A 60 10.93 4.70 0.22
C THR A 60 12.07 3.99 0.95
N SER A 61 12.96 3.27 0.24
CA SER A 61 14.14 2.61 0.83
C SER A 61 13.79 1.67 2.00
N GLY A 62 12.65 0.97 1.92
CA GLY A 62 12.19 0.06 2.97
C GLY A 62 11.69 0.77 4.24
N GLY A 63 11.39 2.07 4.18
CA GLY A 63 10.92 2.84 5.31
C GLY A 63 9.46 2.54 5.67
N LEU A 64 8.61 2.32 4.67
CA LEU A 64 7.20 1.97 4.85
C LEU A 64 7.06 0.56 5.42
N SER A 65 7.78 -0.43 4.87
CA SER A 65 7.72 -1.80 5.40
C SER A 65 8.17 -1.85 6.86
N ARG A 66 9.25 -1.14 7.22
CA ARG A 66 9.67 -0.98 8.61
C ARG A 66 8.59 -0.34 9.48
N ALA A 67 7.95 0.73 9.01
CA ALA A 67 6.89 1.41 9.75
C ALA A 67 5.69 0.48 10.06
N PHE A 68 5.27 -0.33 9.09
CA PHE A 68 4.18 -1.31 9.24
C PHE A 68 4.58 -2.55 10.07
N LEU A 69 5.86 -2.92 10.05
CA LEU A 69 6.41 -4.02 10.84
C LEU A 69 6.62 -3.66 12.31
N HIS A 70 6.80 -2.38 12.62
CA HIS A 70 6.84 -1.90 13.99
C HIS A 70 5.46 -2.05 14.63
N GLY A 71 5.42 -2.65 15.83
CA GLY A 71 4.19 -3.05 16.52
C GLY A 71 3.23 -1.94 16.94
N ASP A 72 3.54 -0.69 16.61
CA ASP A 72 2.74 0.49 16.90
C ASP A 72 1.84 0.92 15.71
N CYS A 73 1.97 0.25 14.55
CA CYS A 73 1.13 0.52 13.39
C CYS A 73 -0.26 -0.13 13.55
N ASN A 74 -1.29 0.70 13.73
CA ASN A 74 -2.68 0.30 13.87
C ASN A 74 -3.49 0.41 12.57
N ILE A 75 -2.83 0.49 11.42
CA ILE A 75 -3.49 0.61 10.13
C ILE A 75 -4.23 -0.69 9.82
N LYS A 76 -5.56 -0.57 9.71
CA LYS A 76 -6.48 -1.65 9.36
C LYS A 76 -6.83 -1.65 7.88
N THR A 77 -6.84 -0.49 7.26
CA THR A 77 -7.21 -0.33 5.85
C THR A 77 -6.05 0.31 5.09
N LEU A 78 -5.55 -0.38 4.06
CA LEU A 78 -4.56 0.13 3.13
C LEU A 78 -5.17 0.20 1.73
N GLU A 79 -5.22 1.40 1.16
CA GLU A 79 -5.71 1.66 -0.19
C GLU A 79 -4.57 2.21 -1.05
N LEU A 80 -4.35 1.59 -2.20
CA LEU A 80 -3.37 2.00 -3.19
C LEU A 80 -4.08 2.37 -4.48
N HIS A 81 -3.93 3.62 -4.92
CA HIS A 81 -4.48 4.09 -6.18
C HIS A 81 -3.34 4.54 -7.08
N LYS A 82 -3.29 4.05 -8.33
CA LYS A 82 -2.22 4.38 -9.31
C LYS A 82 -0.80 4.22 -8.74
N THR A 83 -0.63 3.28 -7.83
CA THR A 83 0.61 3.06 -7.09
C THR A 83 1.17 1.70 -7.50
N ASP A 84 2.32 1.71 -8.17
CA ASP A 84 2.90 0.48 -8.69
C ASP A 84 3.30 -0.48 -7.56
N PRO A 85 3.07 -1.80 -7.72
CA PRO A 85 3.42 -2.77 -6.69
C PRO A 85 4.93 -2.97 -6.69
N SER A 86 5.54 -2.80 -5.53
CA SER A 86 6.97 -3.00 -5.31
C SER A 86 7.25 -4.06 -4.23
N GLN A 87 8.51 -4.45 -4.09
CA GLN A 87 8.94 -5.35 -3.00
C GLN A 87 8.53 -4.81 -1.61
N GLU A 88 8.54 -3.49 -1.45
CA GLU A 88 8.13 -2.84 -0.21
C GLU A 88 6.66 -3.08 0.13
N LEU A 89 5.76 -3.04 -0.86
CA LEU A 89 4.36 -3.41 -0.66
C LEU A 89 4.22 -4.87 -0.21
N PHE A 90 4.97 -5.78 -0.83
CA PHE A 90 4.93 -7.21 -0.51
C PHE A 90 5.37 -7.45 0.95
N ASP A 91 6.41 -6.76 1.39
CA ASP A 91 6.90 -6.82 2.77
C ASP A 91 5.86 -6.24 3.76
N VAL A 92 5.17 -5.15 3.40
CA VAL A 92 4.06 -4.58 4.19
C VAL A 92 2.93 -5.60 4.34
N LEU A 93 2.47 -6.20 3.24
CA LEU A 93 1.36 -7.15 3.23
C LEU A 93 1.67 -8.41 4.06
N GLN A 94 2.90 -8.91 4.01
CA GLN A 94 3.32 -10.07 4.79
C GLN A 94 3.55 -9.73 6.27
N GLY A 95 4.09 -8.54 6.51
CA GLY A 95 4.61 -8.09 7.79
C GLY A 95 3.58 -7.51 8.73
N CYS A 96 2.64 -6.74 8.19
CA CYS A 96 1.61 -6.09 8.98
C CYS A 96 0.67 -7.14 9.58
N LYS A 97 0.29 -6.95 10.84
CA LYS A 97 -0.62 -7.85 11.58
C LYS A 97 -2.02 -7.28 11.75
N THR A 98 -2.17 -5.98 11.51
CA THR A 98 -3.38 -5.22 11.83
C THR A 98 -4.26 -4.97 10.62
N LEU A 99 -3.81 -5.30 9.40
CA LEU A 99 -4.60 -5.10 8.19
C LEU A 99 -5.82 -6.01 8.17
N GLU A 100 -6.97 -5.41 7.91
CA GLU A 100 -8.26 -6.08 7.73
C GLU A 100 -8.77 -5.87 6.29
N ARG A 101 -8.35 -4.77 5.63
CA ARG A 101 -8.74 -4.42 4.27
C ARG A 101 -7.55 -3.97 3.44
N PHE A 102 -7.43 -4.52 2.23
CA PHE A 102 -6.45 -4.10 1.24
C PHE A 102 -7.13 -3.89 -0.11
N ASP A 103 -7.06 -2.67 -0.63
CA ASP A 103 -7.61 -2.33 -1.93
C ASP A 103 -6.48 -1.76 -2.82
N ILE A 104 -6.40 -2.25 -4.06
CA ILE A 104 -5.53 -1.70 -5.11
C ILE A 104 -6.37 -1.36 -6.33
N ASP A 105 -6.18 -0.14 -6.86
CA ASP A 105 -7.00 0.42 -7.93
C ASP A 105 -6.17 1.20 -8.94
N GLU A 106 -6.58 1.12 -10.21
CA GLU A 106 -5.92 1.74 -11.37
C GLU A 106 -4.42 1.43 -11.48
N VAL A 107 -4.02 0.19 -11.16
CA VAL A 107 -2.61 -0.26 -11.25
C VAL A 107 -2.42 -1.25 -12.41
N CYS A 108 -1.39 -1.01 -13.21
CA CYS A 108 -0.92 -1.96 -14.22
C CYS A 108 0.09 -2.90 -13.57
N VAL A 109 -0.19 -4.21 -13.55
CA VAL A 109 0.74 -5.20 -12.99
C VAL A 109 1.03 -6.29 -14.00
N THR A 110 2.25 -6.82 -13.95
CA THR A 110 2.62 -8.05 -14.67
C THR A 110 2.02 -9.29 -13.98
N GLY A 111 1.93 -10.42 -14.70
CA GLY A 111 1.46 -11.68 -14.11
C GLY A 111 2.26 -12.09 -12.88
N ARG A 112 3.58 -11.85 -12.90
CA ARG A 112 4.47 -12.09 -11.76
C ARG A 112 4.17 -11.20 -10.56
N GLN A 113 4.00 -9.89 -10.76
CA GLN A 113 3.65 -8.97 -9.66
C GLN A 113 2.30 -9.34 -9.04
N PHE A 114 1.30 -9.72 -9.84
CA PHE A 114 0.03 -10.21 -9.30
C PHE A 114 0.22 -11.48 -8.47
N GLN A 115 1.11 -12.39 -8.90
CA GLN A 115 1.44 -13.59 -8.15
C GLN A 115 2.08 -13.25 -6.80
N ASP A 116 2.99 -12.28 -6.80
CA ASP A 116 3.70 -11.83 -5.61
C ASP A 116 2.74 -11.13 -4.62
N ILE A 117 1.77 -10.35 -5.11
CA ILE A 117 0.68 -9.79 -4.29
C ILE A 117 -0.12 -10.92 -3.64
N CYS A 118 -0.59 -11.87 -4.44
CA CYS A 118 -1.42 -12.98 -3.94
C CYS A 118 -0.65 -13.84 -2.92
N ASN A 119 0.61 -14.15 -3.20
CA ASN A 119 1.48 -14.89 -2.30
C ASN A 119 1.73 -14.13 -0.99
N SER A 120 1.87 -12.81 -1.06
CA SER A 120 2.08 -11.95 0.10
C SER A 120 0.85 -11.90 0.99
N ILE A 121 -0.34 -11.81 0.41
CA ILE A 121 -1.61 -11.88 1.13
C ILE A 121 -1.78 -13.26 1.78
N ALA A 122 -1.51 -14.35 1.04
CA ALA A 122 -1.61 -15.71 1.56
C ALA A 122 -0.64 -16.00 2.72
N LYS A 123 0.55 -15.37 2.71
CA LYS A 123 1.56 -15.46 3.78
C LYS A 123 1.37 -14.43 4.88
N SER A 124 0.38 -13.56 4.76
CA SER A 124 0.19 -12.47 5.71
C SER A 124 -0.13 -12.99 7.11
N LYS A 125 0.36 -12.26 8.11
CA LYS A 125 -0.02 -12.47 9.51
C LYS A 125 -1.34 -11.76 9.86
N SER A 126 -1.84 -10.93 8.95
CA SER A 126 -3.10 -10.22 9.08
C SER A 126 -4.29 -11.11 8.75
N SER A 127 -5.45 -10.80 9.35
CA SER A 127 -6.72 -11.48 9.05
C SER A 127 -7.55 -10.62 8.10
N PHE A 128 -7.23 -10.67 6.80
CA PHE A 128 -7.95 -9.90 5.78
C PHE A 128 -9.42 -10.32 5.72
N GLN A 129 -10.30 -9.35 5.93
CA GLN A 129 -11.75 -9.48 5.73
C GLN A 129 -12.15 -9.07 4.31
N HIS A 130 -11.40 -8.13 3.71
CA HIS A 130 -11.65 -7.62 2.37
C HIS A 130 -10.35 -7.45 1.59
N VAL A 131 -10.32 -7.96 0.35
CA VAL A 131 -9.24 -7.74 -0.60
C VAL A 131 -9.87 -7.38 -1.93
N LEU A 132 -9.59 -6.18 -2.45
CA LEU A 132 -10.02 -5.73 -3.76
C LEU A 132 -8.82 -5.49 -4.66
N LEU A 133 -8.77 -6.19 -5.78
CA LEU A 133 -7.71 -6.06 -6.78
C LEU A 133 -8.31 -5.57 -8.10
N TYR A 134 -8.37 -4.25 -8.31
CA TYR A 134 -8.78 -3.66 -9.59
C TYR A 134 -7.54 -3.35 -10.44
N ILE A 135 -7.13 -4.37 -11.18
CA ILE A 135 -5.84 -4.41 -11.85
C ILE A 135 -6.05 -4.42 -13.36
N TRP A 136 -5.27 -3.60 -14.07
CA TRP A 136 -5.31 -3.53 -15.51
C TRP A 136 -4.29 -4.50 -16.07
N ALA A 137 -4.78 -5.52 -16.79
CA ALA A 137 -3.97 -6.40 -17.60
C ALA A 137 -3.90 -5.84 -19.02
N ASN A 138 -2.70 -5.77 -19.60
CA ASN A 138 -2.55 -5.31 -20.98
C ASN A 138 -2.99 -6.43 -21.93
N LEU A 139 -4.24 -6.39 -22.42
CA LEU A 139 -4.96 -7.48 -23.11
C LEU A 139 -4.24 -8.14 -24.31
N GLY A 140 -3.16 -7.54 -24.83
CA GLY A 140 -2.32 -8.09 -25.88
C GLY A 140 -1.01 -8.75 -25.41
N SER A 141 -0.69 -8.73 -24.11
CA SER A 141 0.52 -9.33 -23.57
C SER A 141 0.29 -10.75 -23.05
N PRO A 142 1.30 -11.63 -23.11
CA PRO A 142 1.26 -12.96 -22.49
C PRO A 142 0.81 -12.91 -21.02
N ASP A 143 1.13 -11.81 -20.32
CA ASP A 143 0.75 -11.60 -18.92
C ASP A 143 -0.77 -11.61 -18.70
N THR A 144 -1.58 -11.21 -19.67
CA THR A 144 -3.05 -11.20 -19.48
C THR A 144 -3.63 -12.61 -19.39
N ILE A 145 -3.09 -13.55 -20.17
CA ILE A 145 -3.52 -14.96 -20.10
C ILE A 145 -3.09 -15.55 -18.75
N ASP A 146 -1.89 -15.22 -18.28
CA ASP A 146 -1.38 -15.65 -16.98
C ASP A 146 -2.22 -15.07 -15.84
N LEU A 147 -2.62 -13.79 -15.90
CA LEU A 147 -3.48 -13.14 -14.91
C LEU A 147 -4.87 -13.77 -14.83
N ILE A 148 -5.50 -14.05 -15.97
CA ILE A 148 -6.80 -14.75 -16.01
C ILE A 148 -6.67 -16.17 -15.46
N SER A 149 -5.63 -16.89 -15.87
CA SER A 149 -5.39 -18.28 -15.44
C SER A 149 -5.08 -18.38 -13.94
N MET A 150 -4.34 -17.41 -13.39
CA MET A 150 -4.05 -17.34 -11.97
C MET A 150 -5.25 -16.91 -11.13
N GLY A 151 -6.04 -15.94 -11.60
CA GLY A 151 -7.30 -15.58 -10.95
C GLY A 151 -8.25 -16.78 -10.83
N ALA A 152 -8.34 -17.58 -11.90
CA ALA A 152 -9.10 -18.83 -11.91
C ALA A 152 -8.53 -19.89 -10.94
N MET A 153 -7.21 -20.04 -10.88
CA MET A 153 -6.54 -20.98 -9.97
C MET A 153 -6.78 -20.63 -8.49
N ILE A 154 -6.67 -19.36 -8.11
CA ILE A 154 -6.91 -18.92 -6.72
C ILE A 154 -8.39 -19.10 -6.34
N ALA A 155 -9.31 -18.80 -7.25
CA ALA A 155 -10.74 -19.01 -7.02
C ALA A 155 -11.09 -20.50 -6.83
N SER A 156 -10.37 -21.42 -7.49
CA SER A 156 -10.60 -22.87 -7.37
C SER A 156 -10.01 -23.54 -6.12
N GLN A 157 -9.19 -22.84 -5.33
CA GLN A 157 -8.58 -23.37 -4.10
C GLN A 157 -9.44 -23.13 -2.85
N LYS A 158 -10.71 -22.75 -3.02
CA LYS A 158 -11.73 -22.70 -1.97
C LYS A 158 -12.73 -23.84 -2.09
#